data_AF-A0A7S1IEK3-F1
#
_entry.id   AF-A0A7S1IEK3-F1
#
_cell.length_a   1.000
_cell.length_b   1.000
_cell.length_c   1.000
_cell.angle_alpha   90.00
_cell.angle_beta   90.00
_cell.angle_gamma   90.00
#
_symmetry.space_group_name_H-M   'P 1'
#
loop_
_entity.id
_entity.type
_entity.pdbx_description
1 polymer ?
#
loop_
_entity_poly.entity_id
_entity_poly.type
_entity_poly.pdbx_seq_one_letter_code
_entity_poly.pdbx_strand_id
1 'polypeptide(L)'
;FFVDVGAPRAAPSGSYSRSSLPSSPSVMAASMAQHVRRVYTTHPLGANMATAGVLTASSDLVAQNVDSKFEPSRSLEMLGWGMFMNGGIMYRWFQFLDRLFPPHQNTLPRILAKIAVNQAVLAPTTNGAFFAFTTARHHCMWSSKGRADWLAPCKRKL
;
A
#
# COMPACT_ATOMS: atom_id res chain seq x y z
N PHE A 1 3.27 -17.83 -3.92
CA PHE A 1 3.70 -18.20 -2.57
C PHE A 1 2.50 -18.04 -1.65
N PHE A 2 1.66 -19.07 -1.62
CA PHE A 2 0.51 -19.16 -0.74
C PHE A 2 0.96 -20.03 0.41
N VAL A 3 1.10 -19.44 1.60
CA VAL A 3 1.47 -20.18 2.80
C VAL A 3 0.24 -20.98 3.22
N ASP A 4 0.20 -22.25 2.80
CA ASP A 4 -0.73 -23.24 3.32
C ASP A 4 -0.23 -23.68 4.70
N VAL A 5 -0.64 -22.93 5.73
CA VAL A 5 -0.53 -23.38 7.12
C VAL A 5 -1.81 -24.13 7.42
N GLY A 6 -1.63 -25.45 7.58
CA GLY A 6 -2.68 -26.45 7.69
C GLY A 6 -3.84 -26.05 8.61
N ALA A 7 -5.04 -26.42 8.17
CA ALA A 7 -6.28 -26.22 8.89
C ALA A 7 -6.23 -26.90 10.28
N PRO A 8 -6.49 -26.17 11.39
CA PRO A 8 -6.78 -26.83 12.65
C PRO A 8 -8.18 -27.43 12.62
N ARG A 9 -8.25 -28.71 13.03
CA ARG A 9 -9.47 -29.49 13.28
C ARG A 9 -10.51 -28.71 14.10
N ALA A 10 -11.78 -28.96 13.79
CA ALA A 10 -12.95 -28.41 14.47
C ALA A 10 -12.90 -28.59 16.00
N ALA A 11 -13.18 -27.52 16.74
CA ALA A 11 -13.43 -27.55 18.18
C ALA A 11 -14.94 -27.35 18.46
N PRO A 12 -15.49 -27.96 19.52
CA PRO A 12 -16.92 -28.05 19.74
C PRO A 12 -17.54 -26.77 20.31
N SER A 13 -18.84 -26.65 20.10
CA SER A 13 -19.76 -25.61 20.59
C SER A 13 -19.67 -25.43 22.11
N GLY A 14 -19.25 -24.23 22.55
CA GLY A 14 -19.20 -23.82 23.94
C GLY A 14 -19.53 -22.33 24.09
N SER A 15 -20.36 -22.04 25.09
CA SER A 15 -21.13 -20.83 25.35
C SER A 15 -20.33 -19.51 25.41
N TYR A 16 -21.01 -18.44 24.96
CA TYR A 16 -20.57 -17.06 24.99
C TYR A 16 -20.40 -16.55 26.43
N SER A 17 -19.17 -16.25 26.84
CA SER A 17 -18.87 -15.36 27.97
C SER A 17 -18.18 -14.11 27.48
N ARG A 18 -18.82 -12.97 27.76
CA ARG A 18 -18.38 -11.62 27.39
C ARG A 18 -17.30 -11.16 28.39
N SER A 19 -16.36 -10.36 27.86
CA SER A 19 -15.29 -9.58 28.54
C SER A 19 -14.21 -10.36 29.31
N SER A 20 -13.10 -10.62 28.64
CA SER A 20 -11.77 -10.63 29.25
C SER A 20 -10.80 -9.86 28.35
N LEU A 21 -10.16 -8.84 28.93
CA LEU A 21 -9.01 -8.15 28.33
C LEU A 21 -7.96 -9.21 27.95
N PRO A 22 -7.38 -9.19 26.73
CA PRO A 22 -6.44 -10.23 26.33
C PRO A 22 -5.10 -10.06 27.08
N SER A 23 -4.93 -10.79 28.17
CA SER A 23 -3.76 -10.78 29.05
C SER A 23 -2.62 -11.71 28.59
N SER A 24 -2.51 -11.97 27.28
CA SER A 24 -1.35 -12.70 26.73
C SER A 24 -1.03 -12.29 25.29
N PRO A 25 0.25 -12.07 24.95
CA PRO A 25 0.67 -11.65 23.61
C PRO A 25 0.27 -12.66 22.51
N SER A 26 0.18 -13.95 22.84
CA SER A 26 -0.28 -15.01 21.93
C SER A 26 -1.75 -14.87 21.54
N VAL A 27 -2.62 -14.46 22.48
CA VAL A 27 -4.06 -14.27 22.24
C VAL A 27 -4.32 -13.03 21.39
N MET A 28 -3.58 -11.94 21.65
CA MET A 28 -3.64 -10.73 20.83
C MET A 28 -3.16 -11.00 19.39
N ALA A 29 -2.03 -11.70 19.24
CA ALA A 29 -1.51 -12.06 17.93
C ALA A 29 -2.50 -12.94 17.15
N ALA A 30 -3.10 -13.94 17.81
CA ALA A 30 -4.12 -14.78 17.18
C ALA A 30 -5.37 -13.99 16.76
N SER A 31 -5.84 -13.07 17.60
CA SER A 31 -6.97 -12.18 17.30
C SER A 31 -6.67 -11.25 16.11
N MET A 32 -5.47 -10.64 16.08
CA MET A 32 -5.03 -9.81 14.96
C MET A 32 -4.91 -10.62 13.67
N ALA A 33 -4.33 -11.82 13.72
CA ALA A 33 -4.22 -12.69 12.56
C ALA A 33 -5.60 -13.09 12.00
N GLN A 34 -6.55 -13.42 12.87
CA GLN A 34 -7.94 -13.71 12.48
C GLN A 34 -8.64 -12.49 11.87
N HIS A 35 -8.42 -11.30 12.44
CA HIS A 35 -8.98 -10.05 11.93
C HIS A 35 -8.44 -9.72 10.54
N VAL A 36 -7.11 -9.77 10.36
CA VAL A 36 -6.46 -9.57 9.06
C VAL A 36 -7.01 -10.55 8.04
N ARG A 37 -7.09 -11.84 8.39
CA ARG A 37 -7.64 -12.86 7.50
C ARG A 37 -9.07 -12.53 7.07
N ARG A 38 -9.92 -12.09 8.00
CA ARG A 38 -11.31 -11.69 7.71
C ARG A 38 -11.41 -10.47 6.80
N VAL A 39 -10.52 -9.49 6.97
CA VAL A 39 -10.48 -8.29 6.13
C VAL A 39 -10.07 -8.66 4.70
N TYR A 40 -9.04 -9.50 4.53
CA TYR A 40 -8.59 -9.94 3.21
C TYR A 40 -9.59 -10.86 2.49
N THR A 41 -10.38 -11.67 3.20
CA THR A 41 -11.40 -12.53 2.56
C THR A 41 -12.64 -11.76 2.14
N THR A 42 -13.01 -10.70 2.85
CA THR A 42 -14.22 -9.92 2.55
C THR A 42 -13.97 -8.77 1.58
N HIS A 43 -12.84 -8.07 1.72
CA HIS A 43 -12.52 -6.87 0.93
C HIS A 43 -11.05 -6.87 0.50
N PRO A 44 -10.61 -7.80 -0.37
CA PRO A 44 -9.20 -7.94 -0.75
C PRO A 44 -8.63 -6.68 -1.40
N LEU A 45 -9.44 -5.97 -2.19
CA LEU A 45 -9.05 -4.71 -2.82
C LEU A 45 -8.88 -3.58 -1.80
N GLY A 46 -9.86 -3.37 -0.93
CA GLY A 46 -9.80 -2.32 0.10
C GLY A 46 -8.64 -2.54 1.07
N ALA A 47 -8.40 -3.79 1.47
CA ALA A 47 -7.28 -4.18 2.33
C ALA A 47 -5.91 -3.86 1.69
N ASN A 48 -5.76 -4.20 0.41
CA ASN A 48 -4.54 -3.90 -0.36
C ASN A 48 -4.33 -2.39 -0.51
N MET A 49 -5.38 -1.63 -0.87
CA MET A 49 -5.29 -0.18 -1.00
C MET A 49 -4.91 0.49 0.32
N ALA A 50 -5.58 0.14 1.42
CA ALA A 50 -5.30 0.71 2.72
C ALA A 50 -3.85 0.41 3.16
N THR A 51 -3.41 -0.83 3.02
CA THR A 51 -2.07 -1.26 3.44
C THR A 51 -1.00 -0.59 2.56
N ALA A 52 -1.21 -0.53 1.24
CA ALA A 52 -0.28 0.12 0.32
C ALA A 52 -0.18 1.63 0.55
N GLY A 53 -1.31 2.29 0.84
CA GLY A 53 -1.35 3.72 1.18
C GLY A 53 -0.58 4.01 2.46
N VAL A 54 -0.85 3.27 3.53
CA VAL A 54 -0.16 3.42 4.82
C VAL A 54 1.34 3.16 4.68
N LEU A 55 1.73 2.10 3.97
CA LEU A 55 3.14 1.79 3.73
C LEU A 55 3.85 2.93 2.99
N THR A 56 3.23 3.46 1.94
CA THR A 56 3.80 4.56 1.14
C THR A 56 3.90 5.86 1.96
N ALA A 57 2.86 6.18 2.74
CA ALA A 57 2.85 7.31 3.66
C ALA A 57 3.95 7.18 4.72
N SER A 58 4.08 6.00 5.35
CA SER A 58 5.12 5.75 6.35
C SER A 58 6.53 5.87 5.77
N SER A 59 6.73 5.42 4.53
CA SER A 59 8.01 5.58 3.83
C SER A 59 8.34 7.06 3.60
N ASP A 60 7.33 7.85 3.24
CA ASP A 60 7.49 9.30 3.07
C ASP A 60 7.76 10.01 4.40
N LEU A 61 7.14 9.58 5.52
CA LEU A 61 7.46 10.10 6.86
C LEU A 61 8.93 9.86 7.23
N VAL A 62 9.45 8.68 6.94
CA VAL A 62 10.88 8.38 7.16
C VAL A 62 11.76 9.29 6.29
N ALA A 63 11.40 9.50 5.03
CA ALA A 63 12.14 10.40 4.14
C ALA A 63 12.12 11.85 4.66
N GLN A 64 10.98 12.33 5.13
CA GLN A 64 10.84 13.67 5.70
C GLN A 64 11.60 13.84 7.02
N ASN A 65 11.75 12.77 7.80
CA ASN A 65 12.57 12.77 9.01
C ASN A 65 14.04 13.03 8.67
N VAL A 66 14.54 12.42 7.59
CA VAL A 66 15.90 12.66 7.08
C VAL A 66 16.04 14.10 6.56
N ASP A 67 15.04 14.61 5.84
CA ASP A 67 15.03 15.99 5.32
C ASP A 67 14.84 17.07 6.41
N SER A 68 14.58 16.69 7.68
CA SER A 68 14.29 17.57 8.82
C SER A 68 13.14 18.58 8.56
N LYS A 69 12.28 18.30 7.58
CA LYS A 69 11.16 19.15 7.17
C LYS A 69 9.91 18.30 7.05
N PHE A 70 8.97 18.53 7.96
CA PHE A 70 7.71 17.81 7.99
C PHE A 70 6.62 18.57 7.23
N GLU A 71 6.08 17.93 6.20
CA GLU A 71 5.04 18.43 5.31
C GLU A 71 3.92 17.37 5.23
N PRO A 72 2.83 17.50 6.03
CA PRO A 72 1.79 16.47 6.11
C PRO A 72 1.00 16.34 4.79
N SER A 73 0.91 17.40 4.00
CA SER A 73 0.29 17.38 2.66
C SER A 73 1.01 16.43 1.73
N ARG A 74 2.35 16.40 1.78
CA ARG A 74 3.20 15.50 1.00
C ARG A 74 2.91 14.04 1.36
N SER A 75 2.75 13.73 2.64
CA SER A 75 2.43 12.37 3.08
C SER A 75 1.02 11.93 2.69
N LEU A 76 0.05 12.84 2.69
CA LEU A 76 -1.32 12.55 2.23
C LEU A 76 -1.36 12.26 0.72
N GLU A 77 -0.62 13.01 -0.08
CA GLU A 77 -0.48 12.74 -1.52
C GLU A 77 0.18 11.39 -1.77
N MET A 78 1.24 11.06 -1.01
CA MET A 78 1.92 9.76 -1.10
C MET A 78 1.04 8.61 -0.61
N LEU A 79 0.18 8.84 0.36
CA LEU A 79 -0.87 7.90 0.76
C LEU A 79 -1.82 7.63 -0.42
N GLY A 80 -2.31 8.68 -1.07
CA GLY A 80 -3.18 8.57 -2.25
C GLY A 80 -2.51 7.83 -3.41
N TRP A 81 -1.24 8.15 -3.68
CA TRP A 81 -0.41 7.44 -4.66
C TRP A 81 -0.30 5.94 -4.35
N GLY A 82 0.01 5.60 -3.10
CA GLY A 82 0.08 4.21 -2.63
C GLY A 82 -1.26 3.47 -2.76
N MET A 83 -2.38 4.11 -2.41
CA MET A 83 -3.71 3.51 -2.55
C MET A 83 -4.05 3.23 -4.03
N PHE A 84 -3.80 4.19 -4.92
CA PHE A 84 -4.21 4.09 -6.32
C PHE A 84 -3.29 3.17 -7.14
N MET A 85 -1.97 3.44 -7.15
CA MET A 85 -1.02 2.69 -7.96
C MET A 85 -0.73 1.31 -7.37
N ASN A 86 -0.32 1.27 -6.10
CA ASN A 86 0.09 0.02 -5.46
C ASN A 86 -1.09 -0.82 -4.94
N GLY A 87 -2.22 -0.19 -4.60
CA GLY A 87 -3.42 -0.91 -4.20
C GLY A 87 -4.29 -1.37 -5.37
N GLY A 88 -4.66 -0.44 -6.25
CA GLY A 88 -5.60 -0.70 -7.35
C GLY A 88 -4.95 -1.29 -8.60
N ILE A 89 -4.00 -0.56 -9.19
CA ILE A 89 -3.38 -0.94 -10.47
C ILE A 89 -2.58 -2.23 -10.35
N MET A 90 -1.78 -2.36 -9.31
CA MET A 90 -1.00 -3.59 -9.06
C MET A 90 -1.88 -4.82 -8.88
N TYR A 91 -3.03 -4.69 -8.21
CA TYR A 91 -3.95 -5.81 -8.06
C TYR A 91 -4.42 -6.36 -9.42
N ARG A 92 -4.76 -5.48 -10.36
CA ARG A 92 -5.11 -5.88 -11.73
C ARG A 92 -3.93 -6.45 -12.49
N TRP A 93 -2.72 -5.89 -12.30
CA TRP A 93 -1.51 -6.40 -12.92
C TRP A 93 -1.19 -7.83 -12.46
N PHE A 94 -1.30 -8.13 -11.16
CA PHE A 94 -1.08 -9.48 -10.65
C PHE A 94 -2.13 -10.47 -11.15
N GLN A 95 -3.40 -10.06 -11.27
CA GLN A 95 -4.42 -10.90 -11.91
C GLN A 95 -4.08 -11.20 -13.38
N PHE A 96 -3.53 -10.22 -14.11
CA PHE A 96 -3.06 -10.43 -15.48
C PHE A 96 -1.87 -11.40 -15.52
N LEU A 97 -0.88 -11.23 -14.63
CA LEU A 97 0.26 -12.15 -14.52
C LEU A 97 -0.16 -13.56 -14.13
N ASP A 98 -1.20 -13.73 -13.31
CA ASP A 98 -1.73 -15.06 -12.96
C ASP A 98 -2.41 -15.74 -14.15
N ARG A 99 -2.95 -14.98 -15.11
CA ARG A 99 -3.45 -15.54 -16.38
C ARG A 99 -2.30 -15.95 -17.31
N LEU A 100 -1.24 -15.14 -17.35
CA LEU A 100 -0.07 -15.41 -18.20
C LEU A 100 0.80 -16.57 -17.66
N PHE A 101 0.88 -16.68 -16.32
CA PHE A 101 1.60 -17.73 -15.61
C PHE A 101 0.65 -18.43 -14.63
N PRO A 102 -0.15 -19.39 -15.11
CA PRO A 102 -1.15 -20.07 -14.31
C PRO A 102 -0.53 -20.73 -13.06
N PRO A 103 -1.09 -20.51 -11.85
CA PRO A 103 -0.51 -21.01 -10.60
C PRO A 103 -0.39 -22.54 -10.52
N HIS A 104 -1.22 -23.28 -11.25
CA HIS A 104 -1.17 -24.74 -11.28
C HIS A 104 0.02 -25.29 -12.09
N GLN A 105 0.75 -24.43 -12.82
CA GLN A 105 1.91 -24.79 -13.66
C GLN A 105 3.23 -24.26 -13.08
N ASN A 106 3.31 -24.12 -11.75
CA ASN A 106 4.44 -23.55 -11.03
C ASN A 106 5.69 -24.45 -11.06
N THR A 107 6.36 -24.54 -12.21
CA THR A 107 7.72 -25.06 -12.31
C THR A 107 8.73 -23.95 -12.05
N LEU A 108 9.91 -24.31 -11.53
CA LEU A 108 10.99 -23.37 -11.20
C LEU A 108 11.30 -22.40 -12.36
N PRO A 109 11.47 -22.87 -13.63
CA PRO A 109 11.70 -21.97 -14.76
C PRO A 109 10.55 -21.00 -15.03
N ARG A 110 9.29 -21.43 -14.84
CA ARG A 110 8.11 -20.57 -15.03
C ARG A 110 7.97 -19.52 -13.94
N ILE A 111 8.32 -19.86 -12.71
CA ILE A 111 8.38 -18.89 -11.61
C ILE A 111 9.45 -17.85 -11.89
N LEU A 112 10.64 -18.26 -12.30
CA LEU A 112 11.72 -17.34 -12.67
C LEU A 112 11.32 -16.44 -13.83
N ALA A 113 10.68 -16.99 -14.87
CA ALA A 113 10.15 -16.21 -15.99
C ALA A 113 9.08 -15.20 -15.52
N LYS A 114 8.16 -15.60 -14.63
CA LYS A 114 7.16 -14.71 -14.06
C LYS A 114 7.79 -13.54 -13.31
N ILE A 115 8.82 -13.81 -12.50
CA ILE A 115 9.57 -12.78 -11.77
C ILE A 115 10.30 -11.86 -12.77
N ALA A 116 10.97 -12.43 -13.78
CA ALA A 116 11.69 -11.66 -14.79
C ALA A 116 10.75 -10.71 -15.55
N VAL A 117 9.60 -11.21 -16.03
CA VAL A 117 8.58 -10.39 -16.69
C VAL A 117 8.04 -9.32 -15.75
N ASN A 118 7.77 -9.67 -14.49
CA ASN A 118 7.29 -8.72 -13.51
C ASN A 118 8.31 -7.58 -13.30
N GLN A 119 9.59 -7.89 -13.12
CA GLN A 119 10.62 -6.87 -12.91
C GLN A 119 10.90 -6.06 -14.17
N ALA A 120 10.94 -6.69 -15.35
CA ALA A 120 11.19 -6.01 -16.61
C ALA A 120 10.08 -5.03 -16.99
N VAL A 121 8.82 -5.31 -16.61
CA VAL A 121 7.70 -4.43 -16.91
C VAL A 121 7.40 -3.49 -15.76
N LEU A 122 7.20 -3.99 -14.54
CA LEU A 122 6.77 -3.14 -13.44
C LEU A 122 7.83 -2.14 -13.05
N ALA A 123 9.08 -2.56 -12.84
CA ALA A 123 10.11 -1.65 -12.31
C ALA A 123 10.26 -0.35 -13.14
N PRO A 124 10.44 -0.40 -14.49
CA PRO A 124 10.52 0.83 -15.26
C PRO A 124 9.19 1.59 -15.28
N THR A 125 8.05 0.90 -15.37
CA THR A 125 6.74 1.55 -15.47
C THR A 125 6.36 2.26 -14.16
N THR A 126 6.57 1.63 -13.01
CA THR A 126 6.28 2.21 -11.70
C THR A 126 7.21 3.35 -11.37
N ASN A 127 8.51 3.20 -11.65
CA ASN A 127 9.48 4.26 -11.41
C ASN A 127 9.22 5.46 -12.32
N GLY A 128 8.96 5.22 -13.61
CA GLY A 128 8.58 6.26 -14.56
C GLY A 128 7.31 7.01 -14.12
N ALA A 129 6.28 6.27 -13.71
CA ALA A 129 5.04 6.88 -13.22
C ALA A 129 5.26 7.69 -11.92
N PHE A 130 6.09 7.20 -11.00
CA PHE A 130 6.42 7.90 -9.76
C PHE A 130 7.20 9.19 -10.03
N PHE A 131 8.20 9.16 -10.90
CA PHE A 131 8.94 10.36 -11.29
C PHE A 131 8.06 11.36 -12.05
N ALA A 132 7.17 10.88 -12.92
CA ALA A 132 6.19 11.74 -13.58
C ALA A 132 5.26 12.42 -12.57
N PHE A 133 4.74 11.66 -11.60
CA PHE A 133 3.88 12.17 -10.54
C PHE A 133 4.59 13.24 -9.68
N THR A 134 5.79 12.95 -9.21
CA THR A 134 6.57 13.87 -8.37
C THR A 134 6.96 15.14 -9.13
N THR A 135 7.32 15.02 -10.41
CA THR A 135 7.63 16.16 -11.30
C THR A 135 6.39 17.02 -11.53
N ALA A 136 5.26 16.40 -11.89
CA ALA A 136 4.00 17.11 -12.10
C ALA A 136 3.57 17.86 -10.84
N ARG A 137 3.64 17.21 -9.67
CA ARG A 137 3.40 17.86 -8.39
C ARG A 137 4.33 19.04 -8.16
N HIS A 138 5.63 18.87 -8.38
CA HIS A 138 6.61 19.94 -8.19
C HIS A 138 6.26 21.16 -9.06
N HIS A 139 5.88 20.95 -10.32
CA HIS A 139 5.41 22.02 -11.21
C HIS A 139 4.13 22.70 -10.70
N CYS A 140 3.14 21.93 -10.24
CA CYS A 140 1.90 22.48 -9.69
C CYS A 140 2.13 23.28 -8.41
N MET A 141 2.99 22.80 -7.51
CA MET A 141 3.36 23.51 -6.29
C MET A 141 4.13 24.79 -6.59
N TRP A 142 5.11 24.74 -7.49
CA TRP A 142 5.85 25.93 -7.92
C TRP A 142 4.92 26.98 -8.55
N SER A 143 4.02 26.56 -9.44
CA SER A 143 3.02 27.44 -10.05
C SER A 143 2.10 28.09 -9.00
N SER A 144 1.74 27.35 -7.96
CA SER A 144 0.88 27.86 -6.88
C SER A 144 1.61 28.81 -5.94
N LYS A 145 2.86 28.49 -5.54
CA LYS A 145 3.71 29.41 -4.77
C LYS A 145 4.01 30.69 -5.53
N GLY A 146 4.41 30.58 -6.80
CA GLY A 146 4.64 31.74 -7.66
C GLY A 146 3.42 32.65 -7.75
N ARG A 147 2.21 32.09 -7.97
CA ARG A 147 0.96 32.88 -7.96
C ARG A 147 0.69 33.56 -6.62
N ALA A 148 0.92 32.88 -5.51
CA ALA A 148 0.72 33.46 -4.17
C ALA A 148 1.70 34.62 -3.90
N ASP A 149 2.96 34.47 -4.29
CA ASP A 149 4.01 35.49 -4.13
C ASP A 149 3.75 36.72 -5.00
N TRP A 150 3.18 36.55 -6.20
CA TRP A 150 2.74 37.66 -7.06
C TRP A 150 1.53 38.43 -6.51
N LEU A 151 0.65 37.77 -5.75
CA LEU A 151 -0.54 38.39 -5.16
C LEU A 151 -0.26 39.02 -3.78
N ALA A 152 0.81 38.60 -3.10
CA ALA A 152 1.24 39.13 -1.80
C ALA A 152 1.59 40.64 -1.75
N PRO A 153 2.09 41.31 -2.82
CA PRO A 153 2.44 42.74 -2.75
C PRO A 153 1.24 43.66 -2.51
N CYS A 154 0.03 43.24 -2.90
CA CYS A 154 -1.18 44.06 -2.75
C CYS A 154 -1.69 44.18 -1.30
N LYS A 155 -1.15 43.42 -0.34
CA LYS A 155 -1.55 43.51 1.09
C LYS A 155 -0.57 44.28 1.97
N ARG A 156 0.57 44.75 1.45
CA ARG A 156 1.63 45.39 2.25
C ARG A 156 1.66 46.92 2.18
N LYS A 157 0.61 47.53 1.63
CA LYS A 157 0.47 49.00 1.50
C LYS A 157 -0.91 49.47 1.93
N LEU A 158 -1.30 49.19 3.18
CA LEU A 158 -2.36 49.90 3.90
C LEU A 158 -1.97 49.93 5.38
#